data_AF-A0A1M6EHD5-F1
#
_entry.id   AF-A0A1M6EHD5-F1
#
_cell.length_a   1.000
_cell.length_b   1.000
_cell.length_c   1.000
_cell.angle_alpha   90.00
_cell.angle_beta   90.00
_cell.angle_gamma   90.00
#
_symmetry.space_group_name_H-M   'P 1'
#
loop_
_entity.id
_entity.type
_entity.pdbx_description
1 polymer ?
#
loop_
_entity_poly.entity_id
_entity_poly.type
_entity_poly.pdbx_seq_one_letter_code
_entity_poly.pdbx_strand_id
1 'polypeptide(L)'
;MRNVFKDPILQREFEEKGYVVIDFLNPSEVELLQQLYNQLNAQPKERGFSTSNMSMDANYRKNVSDGITNTFAKAVASHLDNFKLFFGIFTSKQPNQSESICSIHQDPAYVDESKYQGITLWVPLIDTNKMNGALEVIDGSQKLNDGPRSTLPKFPYNELSPYLIENYFKRLDIKAGQAYIGSSKVFHWSPSNYSDTERVAALAWLAEEESQMRCYYQDFRNPTDVMEVFELEPDYYIETPLFSRPDESRAKKIGEVTYHFDVLNEEKIRLILGESRKESNQPV
;
A
#
# COMPACT_ATOMS: atom_id res chain seq x y z
N MET A 1 12.48 13.36 8.36
CA MET A 1 11.79 13.38 7.05
C MET A 1 10.81 14.54 7.04
N ARG A 2 10.39 15.01 5.86
CA ARG A 2 9.39 16.09 5.75
C ARG A 2 8.04 15.63 6.32
N ASN A 3 7.22 16.58 6.78
CA ASN A 3 5.85 16.27 7.18
C ASN A 3 5.06 15.75 5.97
N VAL A 4 4.25 14.72 6.21
CA VAL A 4 3.33 14.14 5.22
C VAL A 4 2.02 14.94 5.22
N PHE A 5 1.50 15.27 6.40
CA PHE A 5 0.21 15.95 6.57
C PHE A 5 0.38 17.44 6.88
N LYS A 6 -0.55 18.24 6.35
CA LYS A 6 -0.69 19.66 6.70
C LYS A 6 -1.23 19.86 8.11
N ASP A 7 -2.08 18.94 8.56
CA ASP A 7 -2.62 18.93 9.93
C ASP A 7 -1.57 18.33 10.89
N PRO A 8 -1.09 19.09 11.89
CA PRO A 8 -0.10 18.61 12.84
C PRO A 8 -0.59 17.47 13.74
N ILE A 9 -1.90 17.31 13.94
CA ILE A 9 -2.47 16.20 14.70
C ILE A 9 -2.36 14.92 13.88
N LEU A 10 -2.76 14.96 12.61
CA LEU A 10 -2.61 13.83 11.69
C LEU A 10 -1.14 13.48 11.48
N GLN A 11 -0.25 14.48 11.39
CA GLN A 11 1.18 14.25 11.29
C GLN A 11 1.73 13.48 12.49
N ARG A 12 1.35 13.87 13.72
CA ARG A 12 1.76 13.18 14.94
C ARG A 12 1.24 11.74 14.99
N GLU A 13 -0.03 11.54 14.62
CA GLU A 13 -0.62 10.20 14.55
C GLU A 13 0.11 9.32 13.53
N PHE A 14 0.44 9.87 12.37
CA PHE A 14 1.21 9.18 11.33
C PHE A 14 2.62 8.80 11.82
N GLU A 15 3.32 9.69 12.52
CA GLU A 15 4.66 9.40 13.07
C GLU A 15 4.63 8.29 14.12
N GLU A 16 3.60 8.30 14.97
CA GLU A 16 3.40 7.31 16.02
C GLU A 16 3.02 5.93 15.44
N LYS A 17 1.91 5.90 14.67
CA LYS A 17 1.27 4.65 14.23
C LYS A 17 1.77 4.16 12.88
N GLY A 18 2.33 5.05 12.07
CA GLY A 18 2.73 4.79 10.69
C GLY A 18 1.65 5.06 9.66
N TYR A 19 0.44 5.43 10.10
CA TYR A 19 -0.71 5.67 9.23
C TYR A 19 -1.78 6.52 9.91
N VAL A 20 -2.73 7.03 9.12
CA VAL A 20 -3.97 7.68 9.60
C VAL A 20 -5.18 7.14 8.85
N VAL A 21 -6.37 7.30 9.43
CA VAL A 21 -7.66 7.09 8.75
C VAL A 21 -8.46 8.39 8.78
N ILE A 22 -8.88 8.88 7.62
CA ILE A 22 -9.57 10.17 7.49
C ILE A 22 -10.77 10.10 6.54
N ASP A 23 -11.71 11.03 6.70
CA ASP A 23 -12.69 11.34 5.65
C ASP A 23 -11.94 11.91 4.46
N PHE A 24 -12.15 11.33 3.27
CA PHE A 24 -11.29 11.61 2.12
C PHE A 24 -12.09 11.88 0.84
N LEU A 25 -12.93 10.94 0.42
CA LEU A 25 -13.87 11.11 -0.69
C LEU A 25 -15.28 11.43 -0.19
N ASN A 26 -15.97 12.28 -0.94
CA ASN A 26 -17.41 12.47 -0.76
C ASN A 26 -18.22 11.37 -1.49
N PRO A 27 -19.52 11.21 -1.19
CA PRO A 27 -20.35 10.15 -1.79
C PRO A 27 -20.37 10.12 -3.32
N SER A 28 -20.32 11.28 -3.99
CA SER A 28 -20.31 11.34 -5.46
C SER A 28 -18.98 10.89 -6.08
N GLU A 29 -17.86 11.13 -5.39
CA GLU A 29 -16.54 10.63 -5.80
C GLU A 29 -16.44 9.11 -5.60
N VAL A 30 -17.06 8.57 -4.53
CA VAL A 30 -17.19 7.12 -4.34
C VAL A 30 -18.02 6.50 -5.46
N GLU A 31 -19.18 7.08 -5.77
CA GLU A 31 -20.05 6.59 -6.84
C GLU A 31 -19.34 6.63 -8.21
N LEU A 32 -18.58 7.69 -8.50
CA LEU A 32 -17.78 7.80 -9.72
C LEU A 32 -16.80 6.63 -9.87
N LEU A 33 -16.07 6.28 -8.80
CA LEU A 33 -15.13 5.13 -8.84
C LEU A 33 -15.85 3.79 -8.92
N GLN A 34 -17.01 3.63 -8.30
CA GLN A 34 -17.84 2.43 -8.45
C GLN A 34 -18.31 2.27 -9.90
N GLN A 35 -18.78 3.36 -10.53
CA GLN A 35 -19.20 3.35 -11.94
C GLN A 35 -18.01 3.02 -12.86
N LEU A 36 -16.85 3.63 -12.64
CA LEU A 36 -15.62 3.33 -13.38
C LEU A 36 -15.25 1.85 -13.26
N TYR A 37 -15.27 1.30 -12.04
CA TYR A 37 -14.99 -0.11 -11.79
C TYR A 37 -15.97 -1.04 -12.55
N ASN A 38 -17.26 -0.72 -12.52
CA ASN A 38 -18.30 -1.53 -13.17
C ASN A 38 -18.28 -1.45 -14.69
N GLN A 39 -17.84 -0.33 -15.27
CA GLN A 39 -17.72 -0.17 -16.72
C GLN A 39 -16.46 -0.88 -17.27
N LEU A 40 -15.39 -0.93 -16.48
CA LEU A 40 -14.12 -1.50 -16.90
C LEU A 40 -14.05 -3.01 -16.56
N ASN A 41 -14.45 -3.86 -17.52
CA ASN A 41 -14.63 -5.31 -17.34
C ASN A 41 -13.40 -6.19 -17.65
N ALA A 42 -12.18 -5.66 -17.63
CA ALA A 42 -10.96 -6.46 -17.88
C ALA A 42 -10.24 -6.93 -16.59
N GLN A 43 -10.89 -6.83 -15.42
CA GLN A 43 -10.31 -7.41 -14.21
C GLN A 43 -10.37 -8.93 -14.22
N PRO A 44 -9.32 -9.61 -13.75
CA PRO A 44 -9.31 -11.06 -13.60
C PRO A 44 -10.13 -11.50 -12.37
N LYS A 45 -11.44 -11.21 -12.37
CA LYS A 45 -12.40 -11.49 -11.27
C LYS A 45 -12.52 -12.97 -10.89
N GLU A 46 -11.94 -13.86 -11.71
CA GLU A 46 -11.86 -15.30 -11.44
C GLU A 46 -10.99 -15.63 -10.22
N ARG A 47 -10.13 -14.70 -9.75
CA ARG A 47 -9.32 -14.88 -8.54
C ARG A 47 -10.05 -14.33 -7.32
N GLY A 48 -9.97 -15.05 -6.20
CA GLY A 48 -10.51 -14.61 -4.91
C GLY A 48 -10.07 -13.19 -4.54
N PHE A 49 -8.78 -12.89 -4.68
CA PHE A 49 -8.23 -11.53 -4.61
C PHE A 49 -7.72 -11.11 -5.99
N SER A 50 -8.19 -9.95 -6.46
CA SER A 50 -7.91 -9.43 -7.80
C SER A 50 -7.37 -8.01 -7.72
N THR A 51 -6.43 -7.67 -8.62
CA THR A 51 -5.88 -6.32 -8.75
C THR A 51 -5.89 -5.89 -10.21
N SER A 52 -6.30 -4.64 -10.48
CA SER A 52 -6.48 -4.14 -11.86
C SER A 52 -5.17 -4.11 -12.66
N ASN A 53 -4.03 -3.90 -11.99
CA ASN A 53 -2.71 -3.89 -12.62
C ASN A 53 -2.26 -5.26 -13.16
N MET A 54 -2.97 -6.34 -12.86
CA MET A 54 -2.72 -7.67 -13.42
C MET A 54 -3.41 -7.90 -14.77
N SER A 55 -4.29 -6.99 -15.21
CA SER A 55 -4.86 -7.05 -16.56
C SER A 55 -3.75 -6.97 -17.61
N MET A 56 -3.86 -7.72 -18.70
CA MET A 56 -2.90 -7.63 -19.83
C MET A 56 -3.17 -6.42 -20.74
N ASP A 57 -4.32 -5.76 -20.59
CA ASP A 57 -4.71 -4.59 -21.39
C ASP A 57 -4.13 -3.30 -20.78
N ALA A 58 -3.15 -2.71 -21.47
CA ALA A 58 -2.50 -1.46 -21.03
C ALA A 58 -3.44 -0.25 -21.03
N ASN A 59 -4.38 -0.17 -21.99
CA ASN A 59 -5.36 0.92 -22.03
C ASN A 59 -6.33 0.82 -20.85
N TYR A 60 -6.75 -0.40 -20.52
CA TYR A 60 -7.52 -0.65 -19.31
C TYR A 60 -6.77 -0.19 -18.05
N ARG A 61 -5.50 -0.60 -17.87
CA ARG A 61 -4.71 -0.20 -16.69
C ARG A 61 -4.55 1.32 -16.61
N LYS A 62 -4.33 1.98 -17.76
CA LYS A 62 -4.25 3.44 -17.85
C LYS A 62 -5.54 4.13 -17.44
N ASN A 63 -6.69 3.69 -17.98
CA ASN A 63 -7.99 4.27 -17.64
C ASN A 63 -8.33 4.11 -16.15
N VAL A 64 -7.98 2.97 -15.54
CA VAL A 64 -8.12 2.77 -14.09
C VAL A 64 -7.25 3.76 -13.33
N SER A 65 -5.96 3.83 -13.66
CA SER A 65 -5.02 4.69 -12.96
C SER A 65 -5.43 6.16 -13.06
N ASP A 66 -5.71 6.65 -14.26
CA ASP A 66 -6.14 8.04 -14.49
C ASP A 66 -7.43 8.36 -13.72
N GLY A 67 -8.42 7.46 -13.75
CA GLY A 67 -9.68 7.67 -13.03
C GLY A 67 -9.49 7.76 -11.51
N ILE A 68 -8.63 6.92 -10.94
CA ILE A 68 -8.33 6.94 -9.51
C ILE A 68 -7.52 8.18 -9.14
N THR A 69 -6.42 8.48 -9.85
CA THR A 69 -5.55 9.61 -9.50
C THR A 69 -6.27 10.94 -9.66
N ASN A 70 -7.08 11.11 -10.71
CA ASN A 70 -7.91 12.31 -10.88
C ASN A 70 -8.94 12.48 -9.76
N THR A 71 -9.57 11.38 -9.32
CA THR A 71 -10.55 11.43 -8.22
C THR A 71 -9.88 11.77 -6.89
N PHE A 72 -8.68 11.24 -6.64
CA PHE A 72 -7.94 11.45 -5.39
C PHE A 72 -7.27 12.82 -5.30
N ALA A 73 -6.94 13.45 -6.43
CA ALA A 73 -6.08 14.63 -6.50
C ALA A 73 -6.50 15.77 -5.55
N LYS A 74 -7.81 16.08 -5.51
CA LYS A 74 -8.34 17.15 -4.66
C LYS A 74 -8.14 16.85 -3.17
N ALA A 75 -8.45 15.62 -2.75
CA ALA A 75 -8.35 15.22 -1.35
C ALA A 75 -6.87 15.10 -0.92
N VAL A 76 -6.00 14.54 -1.77
CA VAL A 76 -4.54 14.56 -1.55
C VAL A 76 -4.04 15.99 -1.36
N ALA A 77 -4.37 16.90 -2.28
CA ALA A 77 -3.95 18.31 -2.17
C ALA A 77 -4.51 19.02 -0.93
N SER A 78 -5.63 18.55 -0.38
CA SER A 78 -6.24 19.14 0.82
C SER A 78 -5.55 18.67 2.10
N HIS A 79 -5.12 17.41 2.18
CA HIS A 79 -4.58 16.81 3.40
C HIS A 79 -3.05 16.75 3.45
N LEU A 80 -2.37 16.53 2.32
CA LEU A 80 -0.94 16.24 2.27
C LEU A 80 -0.11 17.44 1.83
N ASP A 81 1.10 17.55 2.35
CA ASP A 81 2.03 18.66 2.06
C ASP A 81 2.95 18.34 0.87
N ASN A 82 2.57 18.80 -0.33
CA ASN A 82 3.38 18.72 -1.55
C ASN A 82 3.77 17.28 -1.95
N PHE A 83 2.75 16.42 -2.08
CA PHE A 83 2.85 15.05 -2.55
C PHE A 83 2.25 14.89 -3.95
N LYS A 84 2.83 13.99 -4.74
CA LYS A 84 2.31 13.58 -6.05
C LYS A 84 1.86 12.12 -6.04
N LEU A 85 0.79 11.86 -6.77
CA LEU A 85 0.29 10.52 -7.05
C LEU A 85 1.10 9.90 -8.20
N PHE A 86 1.63 8.70 -8.00
CA PHE A 86 2.30 7.97 -9.07
C PHE A 86 1.28 7.27 -9.98
N PHE A 87 0.52 6.34 -9.43
CA PHE A 87 -0.49 5.58 -10.17
C PHE A 87 -1.54 5.01 -9.20
N GLY A 88 -2.69 4.62 -9.75
CA GLY A 88 -3.80 4.05 -9.00
C GLY A 88 -4.24 2.69 -9.54
N ILE A 89 -4.72 1.84 -8.65
CA ILE A 89 -5.29 0.52 -9.00
C ILE A 89 -6.57 0.24 -8.23
N PHE A 90 -7.42 -0.60 -8.78
CA PHE A 90 -8.48 -1.23 -7.99
C PHE A 90 -7.99 -2.57 -7.44
N THR A 91 -8.39 -2.86 -6.22
CA THR A 91 -8.31 -4.19 -5.63
C THR A 91 -9.72 -4.68 -5.32
N SER A 92 -10.02 -5.95 -5.59
CA SER A 92 -11.29 -6.55 -5.24
C SER A 92 -11.13 -7.90 -4.54
N LYS A 93 -12.04 -8.17 -3.59
CA LYS A 93 -12.19 -9.46 -2.94
C LYS A 93 -13.54 -10.05 -3.28
N GLN A 94 -13.54 -11.18 -3.99
CA GLN A 94 -14.75 -11.89 -4.36
C GLN A 94 -15.48 -12.42 -3.11
N PRO A 95 -16.82 -12.42 -3.11
CA PRO A 95 -17.62 -12.86 -1.97
C PRO A 95 -17.46 -14.36 -1.72
N ASN A 96 -17.51 -14.76 -0.44
CA ASN A 96 -17.46 -16.16 -0.01
C ASN A 96 -16.25 -16.97 -0.54
N GLN A 97 -15.10 -16.32 -0.72
CA GLN A 97 -13.87 -16.96 -1.21
C GLN A 97 -12.75 -16.90 -0.17
N SER A 98 -12.34 -18.05 0.37
CA SER A 98 -11.19 -18.14 1.29
C SER A 98 -9.88 -17.68 0.65
N GLU A 99 -9.72 -17.93 -0.65
CA GLU A 99 -8.58 -17.52 -1.48
C GLU A 99 -8.50 -16.00 -1.72
N SER A 100 -9.47 -15.23 -1.23
CA SER A 100 -9.42 -13.77 -1.27
C SER A 100 -8.53 -13.15 -0.20
N ILE A 101 -7.82 -13.95 0.61
CA ILE A 101 -6.86 -13.46 1.60
C ILE A 101 -5.74 -12.63 0.93
N CYS A 102 -5.34 -11.55 1.59
CA CYS A 102 -4.10 -10.84 1.30
C CYS A 102 -3.20 -11.02 2.51
N SER A 103 -2.15 -11.84 2.36
CA SER A 103 -1.24 -12.22 3.44
C SER A 103 -0.51 -11.01 4.03
N ILE A 104 0.10 -11.21 5.20
CA ILE A 104 0.93 -10.17 5.84
C ILE A 104 2.08 -9.77 4.92
N HIS A 105 2.24 -8.46 4.73
CA HIS A 105 3.31 -7.89 3.94
C HIS A 105 3.59 -6.44 4.33
N GLN A 106 4.65 -5.91 3.71
CA GLN A 106 4.89 -4.48 3.52
C GLN A 106 4.77 -4.21 2.02
N ASP A 107 4.42 -2.99 1.65
CA ASP A 107 4.36 -2.62 0.23
C ASP A 107 5.77 -2.50 -0.38
N PRO A 108 5.94 -2.77 -1.68
CA PRO A 108 7.18 -2.46 -2.39
C PRO A 108 7.62 -1.01 -2.18
N ALA A 109 8.93 -0.78 -2.14
CA ALA A 109 9.46 0.57 -2.10
C ALA A 109 9.36 1.20 -3.51
N TYR A 110 8.66 2.32 -3.62
CA TYR A 110 8.53 3.06 -4.90
C TYR A 110 9.37 4.33 -4.95
N VAL A 111 10.14 4.63 -3.91
CA VAL A 111 11.05 5.79 -3.84
C VAL A 111 12.29 5.44 -3.01
N ASP A 112 13.25 6.36 -2.98
CA ASP A 112 14.34 6.34 -2.01
C ASP A 112 13.81 6.62 -0.60
N GLU A 113 13.39 5.60 0.14
CA GLU A 113 12.82 5.78 1.48
C GLU A 113 13.84 6.15 2.56
N SER A 114 15.12 6.38 2.20
CA SER A 114 16.09 7.08 3.03
C SER A 114 15.97 8.61 2.93
N LYS A 115 15.28 9.11 1.90
CA LYS A 115 15.11 10.54 1.60
C LYS A 115 13.66 10.98 1.61
N TYR A 116 12.76 10.10 1.17
CA TYR A 116 11.36 10.37 0.89
C TYR A 116 10.44 9.44 1.69
N GLN A 117 9.18 9.82 1.80
CA GLN A 117 8.14 9.02 2.42
C GLN A 117 7.36 8.28 1.33
N GLY A 118 7.58 6.96 1.24
CA GLY A 118 6.72 6.08 0.44
C GLY A 118 5.37 5.90 1.14
N ILE A 119 4.29 6.37 0.51
CA ILE A 119 2.94 6.32 1.08
C ILE A 119 2.01 5.46 0.21
N THR A 120 1.25 4.60 0.87
CA THR A 120 0.14 3.83 0.30
C THR A 120 -1.16 4.42 0.79
N LEU A 121 -2.05 4.74 -0.15
CA LEU A 121 -3.39 5.24 0.11
C LEU A 121 -4.40 4.20 -0.33
N TRP A 122 -5.34 3.85 0.55
CA TRP A 122 -6.35 2.82 0.33
C TRP A 122 -7.74 3.35 0.73
N VAL A 123 -8.69 3.33 -0.21
CA VAL A 123 -10.06 3.82 -0.03
C VAL A 123 -11.04 2.71 -0.41
N PRO A 124 -11.81 2.15 0.52
CA PRO A 124 -12.82 1.17 0.17
C PRO A 124 -14.03 1.89 -0.45
N LEU A 125 -14.65 1.24 -1.44
CA LEU A 125 -15.86 1.75 -2.09
C LEU A 125 -17.14 1.26 -1.40
N ILE A 126 -17.00 0.46 -0.35
CA ILE A 126 -18.06 0.00 0.55
C ILE A 126 -17.53 0.02 1.99
N ASP A 127 -18.40 0.07 3.00
CA ASP A 127 -17.98 -0.06 4.40
C ASP A 127 -17.24 -1.38 4.63
N THR A 128 -16.09 -1.34 5.29
CA THR A 128 -15.34 -2.55 5.66
C THR A 128 -15.56 -2.97 7.09
N ASN A 129 -15.49 -4.27 7.31
CA ASN A 129 -15.69 -4.91 8.61
C ASN A 129 -15.01 -6.30 8.64
N LYS A 130 -15.16 -7.01 9.75
CA LYS A 130 -14.62 -8.37 9.93
C LYS A 130 -15.03 -9.39 8.87
N MET A 131 -16.19 -9.23 8.23
CA MET A 131 -16.74 -10.22 7.31
C MET A 131 -16.24 -10.02 5.89
N ASN A 132 -15.98 -8.79 5.46
CA ASN A 132 -15.65 -8.48 4.06
C ASN A 132 -14.16 -8.20 3.81
N GLY A 133 -13.30 -8.65 4.72
CA GLY A 133 -11.85 -8.50 4.60
C GLY A 133 -11.41 -7.05 4.76
N ALA A 134 -11.77 -6.44 5.89
CA ALA A 134 -11.18 -5.16 6.34
C ALA A 134 -9.65 -5.23 6.40
N LEU A 135 -9.01 -4.07 6.29
CA LEU A 135 -7.57 -3.95 6.49
C LEU A 135 -7.27 -4.13 7.98
N GLU A 136 -6.21 -4.89 8.28
CA GLU A 136 -5.66 -4.94 9.62
C GLU A 136 -4.19 -4.53 9.60
N VAL A 137 -3.78 -3.79 10.62
CA VAL A 137 -2.45 -3.15 10.71
C VAL A 137 -1.86 -3.30 12.09
N ILE A 138 -0.55 -3.07 12.21
CA ILE A 138 0.14 -2.95 13.50
C ILE A 138 0.62 -1.52 13.68
N ASP A 139 0.16 -0.85 14.75
CA ASP A 139 0.65 0.47 15.13
C ASP A 139 2.16 0.46 15.36
N GLY A 140 2.88 1.37 14.71
CA GLY A 140 4.32 1.53 14.89
C GLY A 140 5.17 0.51 14.12
N SER A 141 4.56 -0.40 13.35
CA SER A 141 5.28 -1.44 12.61
C SER A 141 6.19 -0.93 11.51
N GLN A 142 6.01 0.31 11.05
CA GLN A 142 6.96 0.99 10.15
C GLN A 142 8.38 1.10 10.73
N LYS A 143 8.52 0.96 12.06
CA LYS A 143 9.79 0.97 12.79
C LYS A 143 10.45 -0.41 12.92
N LEU A 144 9.77 -1.49 12.51
CA LEU A 144 10.27 -2.87 12.65
C LEU A 144 11.18 -3.30 11.51
N ASN A 145 10.99 -2.73 10.32
CA ASN A 145 11.80 -3.04 9.14
C ASN A 145 11.74 -1.87 8.15
N ASP A 146 12.86 -1.18 7.98
CA ASP A 146 12.98 -0.01 7.11
C ASP A 146 13.78 -0.27 5.82
N GLY A 147 14.23 -1.51 5.63
CA GLY A 147 14.95 -1.93 4.43
C GLY A 147 14.11 -1.75 3.14
N PRO A 148 14.76 -1.55 1.98
CA PRO A 148 14.06 -1.47 0.71
C PRO A 148 13.37 -2.79 0.37
N ARG A 149 12.08 -2.74 0.03
CA ARG A 149 11.33 -3.92 -0.44
C ARG A 149 11.31 -3.97 -1.97
N SER A 150 11.60 -5.15 -2.52
CA SER A 150 11.54 -5.40 -3.96
C SER A 150 10.11 -5.56 -4.48
N THR A 151 10.00 -5.77 -5.79
CA THR A 151 8.79 -6.24 -6.46
C THR A 151 8.37 -7.65 -6.06
N LEU A 152 9.18 -8.41 -5.31
CA LEU A 152 8.78 -9.75 -4.84
C LEU A 152 7.88 -9.65 -3.61
N PRO A 153 6.76 -10.37 -3.56
CA PRO A 153 5.87 -10.41 -2.39
C PRO A 153 6.46 -11.31 -1.29
N LYS A 154 7.62 -10.94 -0.73
CA LYS A 154 8.30 -11.68 0.34
C LYS A 154 8.19 -10.91 1.65
N PHE A 155 7.43 -11.46 2.59
CA PHE A 155 7.45 -11.00 3.98
C PHE A 155 8.56 -11.73 4.75
N PRO A 156 9.57 -11.02 5.29
CA PRO A 156 10.74 -11.67 5.89
C PRO A 156 10.45 -12.34 7.24
N TYR A 157 9.29 -12.07 7.86
CA TYR A 157 8.96 -12.52 9.22
C TYR A 157 7.83 -13.56 9.25
N ASN A 158 7.74 -14.42 8.24
CA ASN A 158 6.65 -15.41 8.13
C ASN A 158 6.47 -16.28 9.39
N GLU A 159 7.56 -16.68 10.04
CA GLU A 159 7.53 -17.48 11.29
C GLU A 159 6.93 -16.72 12.48
N LEU A 160 6.96 -15.39 12.46
CA LEU A 160 6.38 -14.55 13.50
C LEU A 160 4.92 -14.18 13.22
N SER A 161 4.37 -14.54 12.04
CA SER A 161 3.00 -14.20 11.65
C SER A 161 1.95 -14.62 12.70
N PRO A 162 1.94 -15.84 13.27
CA PRO A 162 0.96 -16.21 14.29
C PRO A 162 1.03 -15.31 15.52
N TYR A 163 2.24 -15.03 16.01
CA TYR A 163 2.47 -14.14 17.16
C TYR A 163 2.02 -12.70 16.87
N LEU A 164 2.32 -12.19 15.68
CA LEU A 164 1.91 -10.84 15.24
C LEU A 164 0.38 -10.71 15.16
N ILE A 165 -0.29 -11.71 14.57
CA ILE A 165 -1.76 -11.76 14.44
C ILE A 165 -2.43 -11.79 15.82
N GLU A 166 -1.93 -12.62 16.73
CA GLU A 166 -2.53 -12.77 18.05
C GLU A 166 -2.37 -11.53 18.94
N ASN A 167 -1.23 -10.82 18.84
CA ASN A 167 -0.84 -9.83 19.85
C ASN A 167 -0.88 -8.36 19.38
N TYR A 168 -0.79 -8.09 18.08
CA TYR A 168 -0.53 -6.74 17.59
C TYR A 168 -1.45 -6.25 16.49
N PHE A 169 -1.92 -7.15 15.61
CA PHE A 169 -2.82 -6.73 14.54
C PHE A 169 -4.14 -6.22 15.09
N LYS A 170 -4.58 -5.09 14.55
CA LYS A 170 -5.90 -4.53 14.81
C LYS A 170 -6.63 -4.25 13.51
N ARG A 171 -7.93 -4.52 13.52
CA ARG A 171 -8.82 -4.27 12.40
C ARG A 171 -9.17 -2.80 12.30
N LEU A 172 -9.16 -2.27 11.08
CA LEU A 172 -9.65 -0.95 10.74
C LEU A 172 -11.02 -1.08 10.05
N ASP A 173 -12.09 -0.71 10.75
CA ASP A 173 -13.43 -0.60 10.16
C ASP A 173 -13.54 0.77 9.47
N ILE A 174 -13.31 0.79 8.15
CA ILE A 174 -13.20 2.00 7.34
C ILE A 174 -14.48 2.16 6.52
N LYS A 175 -15.11 3.34 6.60
CA LYS A 175 -16.33 3.66 5.84
C LYS A 175 -16.03 3.85 4.35
N ALA A 176 -17.03 3.62 3.50
CA ALA A 176 -16.92 3.93 2.08
C ALA A 176 -16.47 5.39 1.89
N GLY A 177 -15.40 5.60 1.13
CA GLY A 177 -14.83 6.93 0.87
C GLY A 177 -13.87 7.46 1.94
N GLN A 178 -13.75 6.82 3.11
CA GLN A 178 -12.63 7.12 4.03
C GLN A 178 -11.33 6.53 3.48
N ALA A 179 -10.21 7.18 3.78
CA ALA A 179 -8.88 6.72 3.35
C ALA A 179 -8.07 6.22 4.54
N TYR A 180 -7.48 5.03 4.39
CA TYR A 180 -6.22 4.70 5.05
C TYR A 180 -5.09 5.35 4.28
N ILE A 181 -4.22 6.09 4.97
CA ILE A 181 -3.02 6.70 4.40
C ILE A 181 -1.85 6.29 5.29
N GLY A 182 -1.01 5.38 4.81
CA GLY A 182 0.04 4.78 5.61
C GLY A 182 1.39 4.75 4.91
N SER A 183 2.46 4.70 5.70
CA SER A 183 3.77 4.38 5.19
C SER A 183 3.73 2.99 4.54
N SER A 184 4.39 2.87 3.39
CA SER A 184 4.65 1.59 2.71
C SER A 184 5.34 0.54 3.59
N LYS A 185 5.96 0.98 4.71
CA LYS A 185 6.63 0.13 5.70
C LYS A 185 5.68 -0.47 6.74
N VAL A 186 4.44 -0.02 6.86
CA VAL A 186 3.48 -0.56 7.85
C VAL A 186 3.17 -2.02 7.53
N PHE A 187 3.27 -2.89 8.53
CA PHE A 187 2.88 -4.28 8.42
C PHE A 187 1.36 -4.33 8.39
N HIS A 188 0.83 -4.90 7.32
CA HIS A 188 -0.60 -4.97 7.10
C HIS A 188 -0.99 -6.27 6.41
N TRP A 189 -2.25 -6.66 6.59
CA TRP A 189 -2.86 -7.78 5.90
C TRP A 189 -4.36 -7.55 5.78
N SER A 190 -5.03 -8.40 5.01
CA SER A 190 -6.48 -8.33 4.89
C SER A 190 -7.04 -9.75 4.85
N PRO A 191 -7.88 -10.14 5.84
CA PRO A 191 -8.57 -11.43 5.85
C PRO A 191 -9.46 -11.63 4.63
N SER A 192 -9.82 -12.88 4.36
CA SER A 192 -10.72 -13.24 3.26
C SER A 192 -12.09 -12.57 3.40
N ASN A 193 -12.75 -12.33 2.27
CA ASN A 193 -14.12 -11.87 2.20
C ASN A 193 -15.10 -13.05 2.32
N TYR A 194 -15.75 -13.15 3.47
CA TYR A 194 -16.82 -14.10 3.81
C TYR A 194 -18.20 -13.44 3.80
N SER A 195 -18.33 -12.25 3.22
CA SER A 195 -19.62 -11.63 2.97
C SER A 195 -20.17 -12.05 1.60
N ASP A 196 -21.43 -11.72 1.35
CA ASP A 196 -22.12 -12.02 0.09
C ASP A 196 -21.89 -10.95 -1.00
N THR A 197 -21.07 -9.94 -0.72
CA THR A 197 -20.80 -8.82 -1.64
C THR A 197 -19.32 -8.72 -1.99
N GLU A 198 -19.01 -8.46 -3.25
CA GLU A 198 -17.63 -8.12 -3.67
C GLU A 198 -17.18 -6.85 -2.94
N ARG A 199 -15.97 -6.88 -2.35
CA ARG A 199 -15.38 -5.72 -1.69
C ARG A 199 -14.34 -5.09 -2.60
N VAL A 200 -14.67 -3.92 -3.16
CA VAL A 200 -13.77 -3.15 -4.02
C VAL A 200 -13.14 -2.01 -3.23
N ALA A 201 -11.85 -1.77 -3.46
CA ALA A 201 -11.13 -0.61 -2.96
C ALA A 201 -10.25 0.00 -4.06
N ALA A 202 -10.13 1.32 -4.06
CA ALA A 202 -9.16 2.05 -4.86
C ALA A 202 -7.89 2.27 -4.04
N LEU A 203 -6.74 1.98 -4.63
CA LEU A 203 -5.43 2.25 -4.06
C LEU A 203 -4.66 3.23 -4.93
N ALA A 204 -3.79 4.01 -4.31
CA ALA A 204 -2.75 4.75 -5.00
C ALA A 204 -1.45 4.78 -4.19
N TRP A 205 -0.34 4.92 -4.90
CA TRP A 205 0.96 5.19 -4.30
C TRP A 205 1.37 6.63 -4.58
N LEU A 206 1.99 7.25 -3.59
CA LEU A 206 2.44 8.64 -3.65
C LEU A 206 3.69 8.85 -2.80
N ALA A 207 4.38 9.93 -3.11
CA ALA A 207 5.53 10.44 -2.36
C ALA A 207 5.64 11.94 -2.60
N GLU A 208 6.64 12.59 -2.00
CA GLU A 208 6.90 14.01 -2.16
C GLU A 208 7.07 14.40 -3.64
N GLU A 209 6.64 15.62 -4.00
CA GLU A 209 6.62 16.13 -5.38
C GLU A 209 7.97 15.96 -6.10
N GLU A 210 9.08 16.22 -5.41
CA GLU A 210 10.43 16.15 -5.95
C GLU A 210 11.00 14.73 -6.05
N SER A 211 10.30 13.72 -5.55
CA SER A 211 10.78 12.34 -5.56
C SER A 211 10.82 11.76 -6.98
N GLN A 212 11.84 10.95 -7.29
CA GLN A 212 11.82 10.12 -8.50
C GLN A 212 11.30 8.73 -8.12
N MET A 213 10.34 8.23 -8.89
CA MET A 213 9.83 6.88 -8.69
C MET A 213 10.93 5.85 -8.98
N ARG A 214 11.00 4.83 -8.14
CA ARG A 214 11.95 3.73 -8.22
C ARG A 214 11.25 2.38 -8.34
N CYS A 215 11.96 1.46 -8.98
CA CYS A 215 11.69 0.03 -8.93
C CYS A 215 12.92 -0.68 -8.33
N TYR A 216 12.69 -1.40 -7.23
CA TYR A 216 13.66 -2.34 -6.67
C TYR A 216 13.32 -3.72 -7.25
N TYR A 217 13.94 -4.06 -8.36
CA TYR A 217 13.66 -5.28 -9.10
C TYR A 217 14.48 -6.45 -8.56
N GLN A 218 13.83 -7.61 -8.44
CA GLN A 218 14.47 -8.88 -8.13
C GLN A 218 13.79 -9.98 -8.96
N ASP A 219 14.58 -10.83 -9.61
CA ASP A 219 14.04 -11.90 -10.45
C ASP A 219 13.37 -12.98 -9.59
N PHE A 220 12.06 -13.17 -9.78
CA PHE A 220 11.29 -14.18 -9.05
C PHE A 220 11.69 -15.61 -9.41
N ARG A 221 12.26 -15.84 -10.61
CA ARG A 221 12.69 -17.16 -11.08
C ARG A 221 14.05 -17.55 -10.51
N ASN A 222 14.90 -16.56 -10.28
CA ASN A 222 16.24 -16.73 -9.75
C ASN A 222 16.49 -15.70 -8.63
N PRO A 223 15.81 -15.83 -7.48
CA PRO A 223 15.91 -14.84 -6.42
C PRO A 223 17.32 -14.83 -5.85
N THR A 224 17.97 -13.66 -5.92
CA THR A 224 19.24 -13.38 -5.23
C THR A 224 18.99 -12.37 -4.11
N ASP A 225 19.92 -12.18 -3.18
CA ASP A 225 19.83 -11.10 -2.21
C ASP A 225 20.24 -9.74 -2.81
N VAL A 226 20.30 -9.59 -4.13
CA VAL A 226 20.63 -8.34 -4.80
C VAL A 226 19.42 -7.84 -5.57
N MET A 227 19.04 -6.59 -5.33
CA MET A 227 17.99 -5.88 -6.03
C MET A 227 18.62 -4.89 -7.01
N GLU A 228 18.22 -4.96 -8.27
CA GLU A 228 18.53 -3.92 -9.24
C GLU A 228 17.63 -2.71 -8.99
N VAL A 229 18.21 -1.51 -8.95
CA VAL A 229 17.45 -0.28 -8.70
C VAL A 229 17.33 0.53 -9.97
N PHE A 230 16.10 0.81 -10.37
CA PHE A 230 15.77 1.62 -11.54
C PHE A 230 15.03 2.88 -11.12
N GLU A 231 15.36 4.00 -11.75
CA GLU A 231 14.49 5.19 -11.80
C GLU A 231 13.60 5.09 -13.05
N LEU A 232 12.31 5.36 -12.88
CA LEU A 232 11.33 5.27 -13.96
C LEU A 232 10.22 6.30 -13.78
N GLU A 233 9.47 6.54 -14.85
CA GLU A 233 8.25 7.34 -14.81
C GLU A 233 7.06 6.47 -14.37
N PRO A 234 6.04 7.04 -13.69
CA PRO A 234 4.91 6.27 -13.17
C PRO A 234 4.12 5.49 -14.23
N ASP A 235 4.10 5.98 -15.47
CA ASP A 235 3.46 5.31 -16.60
C ASP A 235 4.06 3.94 -16.92
N TYR A 236 5.32 3.69 -16.55
CA TYR A 236 5.99 2.40 -16.78
C TYR A 236 5.22 1.25 -16.12
N TYR A 237 4.79 1.42 -14.86
CA TYR A 237 4.00 0.40 -14.14
C TYR A 237 2.59 0.24 -14.68
N ILE A 238 2.07 1.25 -15.38
CA ILE A 238 0.77 1.20 -16.03
C ILE A 238 0.89 0.46 -17.37
N GLU A 239 1.96 0.68 -18.13
CA GLU A 239 2.09 0.18 -19.50
C GLU A 239 2.76 -1.18 -19.60
N THR A 240 3.57 -1.55 -18.62
CA THR A 240 4.30 -2.83 -18.62
C THR A 240 3.68 -3.84 -17.66
N PRO A 241 3.83 -5.15 -17.93
CA PRO A 241 3.37 -6.18 -17.01
C PRO A 241 4.04 -6.06 -15.63
N LEU A 242 3.24 -6.27 -14.58
CA LEU A 242 3.73 -6.33 -13.22
C LEU A 242 4.83 -7.40 -13.07
N PHE A 243 5.83 -7.12 -12.24
CA PHE A 243 6.99 -8.00 -11.98
C PHE A 243 7.96 -8.21 -13.15
N SER A 244 7.78 -7.52 -14.28
CA SER A 244 8.80 -7.51 -15.34
C SER A 244 10.02 -6.69 -14.93
N ARG A 245 11.22 -7.12 -15.34
CA ARG A 245 12.42 -6.30 -15.20
C ARG A 245 12.24 -5.01 -16.01
N PRO A 246 12.52 -3.83 -15.44
CA PRO A 246 12.47 -2.59 -16.21
C PRO A 246 13.34 -2.62 -17.47
N ASP A 247 12.78 -2.15 -18.59
CA ASP A 247 13.48 -1.98 -19.87
C ASP A 247 14.36 -0.72 -19.80
N GLU A 248 15.66 -0.88 -20.01
CA GLU A 248 16.64 0.21 -19.90
C GLU A 248 16.53 1.27 -21.00
N SER A 249 15.72 1.03 -22.05
CA SER A 249 15.35 2.07 -23.03
C SER A 249 14.33 3.08 -22.48
N ARG A 250 13.63 2.74 -21.39
CA ARG A 250 12.58 3.55 -20.75
C ARG A 250 12.82 3.84 -19.27
N ALA A 251 13.69 3.07 -18.62
CA ALA A 251 14.05 3.21 -17.22
C ALA A 251 15.57 3.32 -17.07
N LYS A 252 16.04 4.06 -16.08
CA LYS A 252 17.47 4.23 -15.82
C LYS A 252 17.89 3.33 -14.67
N LYS A 253 18.72 2.31 -14.92
CA LYS A 253 19.38 1.56 -13.85
C LYS A 253 20.37 2.49 -13.13
N ILE A 254 20.14 2.72 -11.83
CA ILE A 254 20.97 3.61 -11.01
C ILE A 254 21.91 2.86 -10.06
N GLY A 255 21.74 1.55 -9.93
CA GLY A 255 22.63 0.73 -9.13
C GLY A 255 22.02 -0.59 -8.72
N GLU A 256 22.62 -1.18 -7.70
CA GLU A 256 22.19 -2.42 -7.07
C GLU A 256 22.29 -2.24 -5.55
N VAL A 257 21.37 -2.86 -4.81
CA VAL A 257 21.38 -2.85 -3.34
C VAL A 257 21.13 -4.26 -2.84
N THR A 258 21.79 -4.64 -1.75
CA THR A 258 21.54 -5.94 -1.11
C THR A 258 20.21 -5.88 -0.34
N TYR A 259 19.32 -6.83 -0.60
CA TYR A 259 18.13 -7.07 0.19
C TYR A 259 18.54 -7.38 1.63
N HIS A 260 18.05 -6.58 2.57
CA HIS A 260 18.31 -6.75 3.98
C HIS A 260 17.07 -6.37 4.77
N PHE A 261 16.95 -6.95 5.96
CA PHE A 261 15.92 -6.66 6.94
C PHE A 261 16.48 -6.96 8.33
N ASP A 262 15.94 -6.28 9.34
CA ASP A 262 16.36 -6.52 10.72
C ASP A 262 15.88 -7.87 11.22
N VAL A 263 16.76 -8.71 11.77
CA VAL A 263 16.31 -9.98 12.35
C VAL A 263 15.49 -9.71 13.62
N LEU A 264 14.18 -9.95 13.54
CA LEU A 264 13.23 -9.79 14.63
C LEU A 264 13.00 -11.10 15.38
N ASN A 265 12.68 -10.95 16.67
CA ASN A 265 12.09 -11.98 17.51
C ASN A 265 11.00 -11.32 18.38
N GLU A 266 10.23 -12.11 19.14
CA GLU A 266 9.13 -11.59 19.97
C GLU A 266 9.57 -10.50 20.97
N GLU A 267 10.77 -10.64 21.56
CA GLU A 267 11.32 -9.68 22.50
C GLU A 267 11.63 -8.34 21.84
N LYS A 268 12.33 -8.34 20.69
CA LYS A 268 12.63 -7.14 19.92
C LYS A 268 11.35 -6.43 19.48
N ILE A 269 10.36 -7.19 18.99
CA ILE A 269 9.05 -6.64 18.60
C ILE A 269 8.39 -5.96 19.79
N ARG A 270 8.36 -6.62 20.95
CA ARG A 270 7.77 -6.06 22.18
C ARG A 270 8.48 -4.79 22.64
N LEU A 271 9.80 -4.71 22.52
CA LEU A 271 10.57 -3.51 22.85
C LEU A 271 10.22 -2.35 21.90
N ILE A 272 10.34 -2.55 20.59
CA ILE A 272 10.12 -1.51 19.57
C ILE A 272 8.67 -0.99 19.59
N LEU A 273 7.69 -1.90 19.64
CA LEU A 273 6.27 -1.53 19.66
C LEU A 273 5.82 -1.06 21.04
N GLY A 274 6.46 -1.52 22.12
CA GLY A 274 6.17 -1.11 23.50
C GLY A 274 6.71 0.28 23.83
N GLU A 275 7.87 0.67 23.30
CA GLU A 275 8.40 2.04 23.37
C GLU A 275 7.49 3.02 22.63
N SER A 276 7.02 2.62 21.44
CA SER A 276 6.06 3.43 20.66
C SER A 276 4.76 3.70 21.41
N ARG A 277 4.27 2.75 22.22
CA ARG A 277 3.07 2.94 23.08
C ARG A 277 3.31 3.81 24.32
N LYS A 278 4.57 4.06 24.71
CA LYS A 278 4.91 4.92 25.85
C LYS A 278 5.06 6.38 25.42
N GLU A 279 5.61 6.62 24.24
CA GLU A 279 5.69 7.97 23.64
C GLU A 279 4.30 8.58 23.40
N SER A 280 3.31 7.75 23.09
CA SER A 280 1.93 8.19 22.83
C SER A 280 1.09 8.56 24.06
N ASN A 281 1.54 8.16 25.25
CA ASN A 281 0.84 8.39 26.52
C ASN A 281 1.42 9.57 27.33
N GLN A 282 2.30 10.39 26.75
CA GLN A 282 2.76 11.61 27.42
C GLN A 282 1.75 12.75 27.20
N PRO A 283 1.20 13.35 28.28
CA PRO A 283 0.28 14.48 28.13
C PRO A 283 1.02 15.70 27.58
N VAL A 284 0.38 16.38 26.60
CA VAL A 284 0.81 17.65 26.01
C VAL A 284 0.71 18.78 27.02
#